data_AF-A0A4Y2DTS2-F1
#
_entry.id   AF-A0A4Y2DTS2-F1
#
_cell.length_a   1.000
_cell.length_b   1.000
_cell.length_c   1.000
_cell.angle_alpha   90.00
_cell.angle_beta   90.00
_cell.angle_gamma   90.00
#
_symmetry.space_group_name_H-M   'P 1'
#
loop_
_entity.id
_entity.type
_entity.pdbx_description
1 polymer ?
#
loop_
_entity_poly.entity_id
_entity_poly.type
_entity_poly.pdbx_seq_one_letter_code
_entity_poly.pdbx_strand_id
1 'polypeptide(L)'
;MLLAMLTDKRCRIRTLAARRIIKTREIGPDSNYVRRFVIPAVNFRATDYVHLIDWQAFNVTPPTVLRHISSHELICRTLLNFLHTRKQLSELNSSLKPPEKDLDRSELF
;
A
#
# COMPACT_ATOMS: atom_id res chain seq x y z
N MET A 1 -7.59 -10.77 4.80
CA MET A 1 -7.21 -10.17 3.50
C MET A 1 -6.61 -8.77 3.61
N LEU A 2 -7.26 -7.80 4.27
CA LEU A 2 -6.73 -6.43 4.36
C LEU A 2 -5.32 -6.30 4.97
N LEU A 3 -4.98 -7.13 5.98
CA LEU A 3 -3.63 -7.16 6.56
C LEU A 3 -2.56 -7.60 5.55
N ALA A 4 -2.82 -8.64 4.77
CA ALA A 4 -1.90 -9.10 3.73
C ALA A 4 -1.70 -8.05 2.63
N MET A 5 -2.76 -7.33 2.25
CA MET A 5 -2.65 -6.21 1.32
C MET A 5 -1.84 -5.03 1.89
N LEU A 6 -1.91 -4.81 3.21
CA LEU A 6 -1.16 -3.74 3.89
C LEU A 6 0.35 -4.03 3.93
N THR A 7 0.74 -5.31 3.89
CA THR A 7 2.13 -5.77 3.81
C THR A 7 2.60 -6.06 2.38
N ASP A 8 1.77 -5.82 1.36
CA ASP A 8 2.13 -6.05 -0.05
C ASP A 8 3.29 -5.11 -0.48
N LYS A 9 4.18 -5.57 -1.35
CA LYS A 9 5.33 -4.78 -1.83
C LYS A 9 4.90 -3.60 -2.70
N ARG A 10 3.77 -3.71 -3.39
CA ARG A 10 3.25 -2.68 -4.31
C ARG A 10 2.54 -1.60 -3.53
N CYS A 11 3.00 -0.35 -3.67
CA CYS A 11 2.42 0.79 -2.97
C CYS A 11 0.92 0.95 -3.24
N ARG A 12 0.49 0.76 -4.49
CA ARG A 12 -0.94 0.89 -4.87
C ARG A 12 -1.85 -0.04 -4.05
N ILE A 13 -1.40 -1.26 -3.79
CA ILE A 13 -2.14 -2.26 -3.03
C ILE A 13 -2.19 -1.89 -1.54
N ARG A 14 -1.06 -1.45 -0.96
CA ARG A 14 -1.01 -0.97 0.43
C ARG A 14 -1.91 0.25 0.65
N THR A 15 -1.85 1.23 -0.24
CA THR A 15 -2.67 2.44 -0.17
C THR A 15 -4.16 2.09 -0.24
N LEU A 16 -4.53 1.16 -1.13
CA LEU A 16 -5.90 0.65 -1.23
C LEU A 16 -6.34 -0.06 0.07
N ALA A 17 -5.47 -0.86 0.67
CA ALA A 17 -5.74 -1.53 1.95
C ALA A 17 -5.97 -0.53 3.08
N ALA A 18 -5.10 0.48 3.22
CA ALA A 18 -5.22 1.52 4.24
C ALA A 18 -6.53 2.30 4.11
N ARG A 19 -6.88 2.74 2.88
CA ARG A 19 -8.16 3.41 2.61
C ARG A 19 -9.36 2.55 3.02
N ARG A 20 -9.33 1.26 2.69
CA ARG A 20 -10.41 0.33 3.07
C ARG A 20 -10.50 0.17 4.58
N ILE A 21 -9.37 0.00 5.28
CA ILE A 21 -9.36 -0.11 6.75
C ILE A 21 -9.96 1.13 7.40
N ILE A 22 -9.60 2.34 6.93
CA ILE A 22 -10.12 3.60 7.44
C ILE A 22 -11.64 3.68 7.23
N LYS A 23 -12.12 3.44 6.00
CA LYS A 23 -13.55 3.45 5.68
C LYS A 23 -14.34 2.46 6.54
N THR A 24 -13.78 1.28 6.82
CA THR A 24 -14.45 0.27 7.67
C THR A 24 -14.50 0.64 9.15
N ARG A 25 -13.60 1.51 9.62
CA ARG A 25 -13.65 2.06 10.99
C ARG A 25 -14.72 3.12 11.13
N GLU A 26 -14.93 3.94 10.10
CA GLU A 26 -15.98 4.96 10.08
C GLU A 26 -17.39 4.35 10.16
N ILE A 27 -17.58 3.16 9.60
CA ILE A 27 -18.88 2.48 9.55
C ILE A 27 -19.23 1.75 10.86
N GLY A 28 -18.24 1.40 11.70
CA GLY A 28 -18.45 0.58 12.89
C GLY A 28 -18.11 1.30 14.19
N PRO A 29 -19.09 1.89 14.91
CA PRO A 29 -18.80 2.66 16.11
C PRO A 29 -18.65 1.82 17.38
N ASP A 30 -19.16 0.57 17.43
CA ASP A 30 -19.33 -0.10 18.71
C ASP A 30 -18.35 -1.24 18.97
N SER A 31 -17.47 -1.00 19.93
CA SER A 31 -16.48 -1.95 20.46
C SER A 31 -17.03 -3.22 21.11
N ASN A 32 -18.36 -3.33 21.23
CA ASN A 32 -19.09 -4.41 21.90
C ASN A 32 -19.83 -5.35 20.93
N TYR A 33 -19.77 -5.13 19.61
CA TYR A 33 -20.38 -6.04 18.65
C TYR A 33 -19.50 -7.28 18.43
N VAL A 34 -20.11 -8.47 18.55
CA VAL A 34 -19.49 -9.71 18.09
C VAL A 34 -19.26 -9.59 16.60
N ARG A 35 -17.98 -9.61 16.18
CA ARG A 35 -17.59 -9.55 14.78
C ARG A 35 -18.11 -10.79 14.05
N ARG A 36 -19.18 -10.64 13.26
CA ARG A 36 -19.63 -11.71 12.38
C ARG A 36 -18.68 -11.83 11.20
N PHE A 37 -17.95 -12.94 11.14
CA PHE A 37 -17.14 -13.23 9.96
C PHE A 37 -18.07 -13.69 8.83
N VAL A 38 -18.23 -12.84 7.82
CA VAL A 38 -18.95 -13.20 6.60
C VAL A 38 -17.90 -13.53 5.54
N ILE A 39 -18.09 -14.65 4.83
CA ILE A 39 -17.21 -15.02 3.72
C ILE A 39 -17.60 -14.14 2.52
N PRO A 40 -16.70 -13.27 2.02
CA PRO A 40 -16.99 -12.47 0.85
C PRO A 40 -17.04 -13.35 -0.40
N ALA A 41 -17.84 -12.96 -1.39
CA ALA A 41 -17.77 -13.57 -2.72
C ALA A 41 -16.39 -13.28 -3.31
N VAL A 42 -15.63 -14.34 -3.61
CA VAL A 42 -14.28 -14.25 -4.17
C VAL A 42 -14.31 -14.51 -5.67
N ASN A 43 -13.75 -13.58 -6.45
CA ASN A 43 -13.57 -13.77 -7.88
C ASN A 43 -12.24 -14.48 -8.16
N PHE A 44 -12.29 -15.79 -8.42
CA PHE A 44 -11.10 -16.60 -8.75
C PHE A 44 -10.45 -16.23 -10.09
N ARG A 45 -11.15 -15.52 -10.98
CA ARG A 45 -10.59 -15.02 -12.25
C ARG A 45 -9.87 -13.69 -12.08
N ALA A 46 -9.85 -13.12 -10.89
CA ALA A 46 -9.19 -11.84 -10.64
C ALA A 46 -7.66 -11.96 -10.75
N THR A 47 -7.06 -11.03 -11.47
CA THR A 47 -5.60 -10.90 -11.60
C THR A 47 -4.99 -9.95 -10.56
N ASP A 48 -5.83 -9.16 -9.88
CA ASP A 48 -5.41 -8.20 -8.86
C ASP A 48 -6.40 -8.17 -7.67
N TYR A 49 -5.90 -7.79 -6.49
CA TYR A 49 -6.66 -7.68 -5.23
C TYR A 49 -7.82 -6.70 -5.30
N VAL A 50 -7.82 -5.79 -6.28
CA VAL A 50 -8.91 -4.85 -6.54
C VAL A 50 -10.19 -5.60 -6.88
N HIS A 51 -10.09 -6.63 -7.73
CA HIS A 51 -11.22 -7.37 -8.30
C HIS A 51 -11.50 -8.68 -7.58
N LEU A 52 -10.64 -9.05 -6.63
CA LEU A 52 -10.74 -10.32 -5.90
C LEU A 52 -12.00 -10.41 -5.03
N ILE A 53 -12.45 -9.28 -4.48
CA ILE A 53 -13.68 -9.17 -3.67
C ILE A 53 -14.46 -7.98 -4.22
N ASP A 54 -15.79 -8.10 -4.25
CA ASP A 54 -16.64 -6.92 -4.42
C ASP A 54 -16.72 -6.15 -3.10
N TRP A 55 -15.97 -5.05 -3.03
CA TRP A 55 -15.87 -4.21 -1.84
C TRP A 55 -17.02 -3.22 -1.67
N GLN A 56 -17.89 -3.05 -2.67
CA GLN A 56 -19.12 -2.27 -2.52
C GLN A 56 -20.23 -3.13 -1.93
N ALA A 57 -20.34 -4.38 -2.37
CA ALA A 57 -21.37 -5.30 -1.88
C ALA A 57 -21.06 -5.90 -0.49
N PHE A 58 -19.81 -5.77 -0.01
CA PHE A 58 -19.35 -6.45 1.20
C PHE A 58 -18.87 -5.50 2.30
N ASN A 59 -19.55 -5.56 3.45
CA ASN A 59 -19.18 -4.78 4.63
C ASN A 59 -18.06 -5.48 5.41
N VAL A 60 -16.82 -5.07 5.16
CA VAL A 60 -15.63 -5.64 5.80
C VAL A 60 -15.49 -5.07 7.20
N THR A 61 -15.29 -5.91 8.21
CA THR A 61 -14.96 -5.40 9.55
C THR A 61 -13.47 -5.03 9.63
N PRO A 62 -13.09 -3.93 10.32
CA PRO A 62 -11.68 -3.57 10.50
C PRO A 62 -10.89 -4.68 11.23
N PRO A 63 -9.61 -4.91 10.90
CA PRO A 63 -8.77 -5.88 11.61
C PRO A 63 -8.55 -5.48 13.07
N THR A 64 -8.86 -6.37 14.03
CA THR A 64 -8.75 -6.08 15.48
C THR A 64 -7.33 -5.72 15.90
N VAL A 65 -6.31 -6.32 15.26
CA VAL A 65 -4.89 -6.01 15.50
C VAL A 65 -4.55 -4.53 15.22
N LEU A 66 -5.35 -3.87 14.38
CA LEU A 66 -5.16 -2.45 14.08
C LEU A 66 -5.98 -1.55 15.01
N ARG A 67 -6.77 -2.07 15.96
CA ARG A 67 -7.64 -1.26 16.83
C ARG A 67 -6.87 -0.19 17.61
N HIS A 68 -5.65 -0.51 18.03
CA HIS A 68 -4.78 0.40 18.79
C HIS A 68 -3.98 1.37 17.92
N ILE A 69 -4.01 1.21 16.59
CA ILE A 69 -3.26 2.03 15.63
C ILE A 69 -4.19 3.08 15.04
N SER A 70 -3.83 4.36 15.15
CA SER A 70 -4.66 5.46 14.63
C SER A 70 -4.74 5.44 13.10
N SER A 71 -5.80 6.03 12.53
CA SER A 71 -5.95 6.15 11.07
C SER A 71 -4.83 7.00 10.46
N HIS A 72 -4.40 8.06 11.18
CA HIS A 72 -3.27 8.90 10.78
C HIS A 72 -1.97 8.09 10.73
N GLU A 73 -1.70 7.28 11.76
CA GLU A 73 -0.50 6.43 11.81
C GLU A 73 -0.49 5.38 10.69
N LEU A 74 -1.64 4.79 10.37
CA LEU A 74 -1.81 3.92 9.21
C LEU A 74 -1.41 4.61 7.90
N ILE A 75 -1.88 5.85 7.69
CA ILE A 75 -1.53 6.65 6.51
C ILE A 75 -0.03 6.94 6.52
N CYS A 76 0.49 7.50 7.61
CA CYS A 76 1.91 7.85 7.75
C CYS A 76 2.81 6.66 7.46
N ARG A 77 2.50 5.48 8.00
CA ARG A 77 3.29 4.27 7.79
C ARG A 77 3.26 3.78 6.35
N THR A 78 2.13 3.92 5.64
CA THR A 78 2.08 3.61 4.19
C THR A 78 2.85 4.61 3.34
N LEU A 79 2.78 5.90 3.67
CA LEU A 79 3.48 6.97 2.96
C LEU A 79 4.99 6.94 3.22
N LEU A 80 5.42 6.65 4.44
CA LEU A 80 6.84 6.54 4.80
C LEU A 80 7.53 5.41 4.01
N ASN A 81 6.89 4.25 3.88
CA ASN A 81 7.40 3.15 3.06
C ASN A 81 7.48 3.53 1.58
N PHE A 82 6.56 4.36 1.08
CA PHE A 82 6.60 4.86 -0.29
C PHE A 82 7.76 5.84 -0.51
N LEU A 83 7.94 6.80 0.39
CA LEU A 83 9.05 7.77 0.33
C LEU A 83 10.40 7.06 0.46
N HIS A 84 10.51 6.07 1.35
CA HIS A 84 11.71 5.28 1.52
C HIS A 84 12.07 4.53 0.23
N THR A 85 11.10 3.87 -0.41
CA THR A 85 11.33 3.16 -1.69
C THR A 85 11.72 4.14 -2.81
N ARG A 86 11.09 5.33 -2.85
CA ARG A 86 11.45 6.37 -3.83
C ARG A 86 12.87 6.91 -3.62
N LYS A 87 13.28 7.11 -2.36
CA LYS A 87 14.63 7.54 -2.02
C LYS A 87 15.67 6.52 -2.48
N GLN A 88 15.44 5.22 -2.21
CA GLN A 88 16.34 4.16 -2.69
C GLN A 88 16.41 4.10 -4.22
N LEU A 89 15.29 4.30 -4.92
CA LEU A 89 15.29 4.35 -6.39
C LEU A 89 16.04 5.56 -6.93
N SER A 90 15.95 6.73 -6.29
CA SER A 90 16.73 7.91 -6.71
C SER A 90 18.23 7.70 -6.49
N GLU A 91 18.64 7.07 -5.39
CA GLU A 91 20.04 6.76 -5.10
C GLU A 91 20.60 5.76 -6.13
N LEU A 92 19.86 4.70 -6.45
CA LEU A 92 20.24 3.74 -7.50
C LEU A 92 20.35 4.40 -8.88
N ASN A 93 19.39 5.24 -9.25
CA ASN A 93 19.41 5.93 -10.55
C ASN A 93 20.56 6.95 -10.66
N SER A 94 20.97 7.57 -9.55
CA SER A 94 22.16 8.44 -9.53
C SER A 94 23.47 7.66 -9.70
N SER A 95 23.54 6.44 -9.15
CA SER A 95 24.70 5.56 -9.28
C SER A 95 24.83 4.93 -10.68
N LEU A 96 23.75 4.86 -11.45
CA LEU A 96 23.73 4.30 -12.80
C LEU A 96 24.03 5.35 -13.89
N LYS A 97 24.19 6.63 -13.53
CA LYS A 97 24.53 7.67 -14.50
C LYS A 97 25.94 7.37 -15.04
N PRO A 98 26.11 7.10 -16.34
CA PRO A 98 27.44 6.82 -16.89
C PRO A 98 28.34 8.03 -16.65
N PRO A 99 29.65 7.82 -16.39
CA PRO A 99 30.59 8.93 -16.28
C PRO A 99 30.49 9.75 -17.57
N GLU A 100 30.21 11.04 -17.40
CA GLU A 100 30.27 12.01 -18.48
C GLU A 100 31.69 11.92 -19.03
N LYS A 101 31.83 11.37 -20.24
CA LYS A 101 33.12 11.35 -20.91
C LYS A 101 33.41 12.81 -21.21
N ASP A 102 34.25 13.41 -20.39
CA ASP A 102 34.97 14.63 -20.75
C ASP A 102 35.75 14.27 -22.01
N LEU A 103 35.15 14.57 -23.17
CA LEU A 103 35.85 14.53 -24.44
C LEU A 103 36.85 15.67 -24.35
N ASP A 104 38.06 15.32 -23.90
CA ASP A 104 39.18 16.23 -23.82
C ASP A 104 39.38 16.85 -25.20
N ARG A 105 39.03 18.13 -25.32
CA ARG A 105 39.16 18.94 -26.54
C ARG A 105 40.64 19.37 -26.65
N SER A 106 41.54 18.40 -26.60
CA SER A 106 43.00 18.58 -26.63
C SER A 106 43.68 17.84 -27.79
N GLU A 107 42.96 17.02 -28.58
CA GLU A 107 43.47 16.43 -29.84
C GLU A 107 42.91 17.12 -31.10
N LEU A 108 42.97 18.45 -31.16
CA LEU A 108 42.86 19.22 -32.41
C LEU A 108 44.05 20.17 -32.49
N PHE A 109 45.23 19.60 -32.66
CA PHE A 109 46.38 20.25 -33.29
C PHE A 109 46.43 19.81 -34.77
#